data_AF-E3I1L1-F1
#
_entry.id   AF-E3I1L1-F1
#
_cell.length_a   1.000
_cell.length_b   1.000
_cell.length_c   1.000
_cell.angle_alpha   90.00
_cell.angle_beta   90.00
_cell.angle_gamma   90.00
#
_symmetry.space_group_name_H-M   'P 1'
#
loop_
_entity.id
_entity.type
_entity.pdbx_description
1 polymer ?
#
loop_
_entity_poly.entity_id
_entity_poly.type
_entity_poly.pdbx_seq_one_letter_code
_entity_poly.pdbx_strand_id
1 'polypeptide(L)'
;MTIVRHQILNLDQLRAVISERNDLQVQTRRELASAIKRFCQIAGVEPGQVAADPMAIRCLRARASWQLAGISEEAWRNILSRVTRSFELAGIDVARRHRRSGLIPEWQSFLNALPTEDAVKRLRRFAGWCSSQAINPQAVSAETFSAFLVYLETQSIQRNVRQRWHEARCCWNKVVAIPGSAFPKMANTAPPRWASRSLADFPQALQDDIAGWLDALANPQFDDERDALRPATLRNYEGAVRRTLSRLIDAGFAPEDFPDLESLFTPDRIRRAVDQVREGRNAEEAHPTLHAMAQALLSAFRHIEVAPDHPRFVAQQAALAILRKLANKVRNRQCSMVKKNRTRLAALSTPAAGRRFRTLHLEVARRYAKIANPTVGQALDMQMAAMHMLLLHVPLRIANLSTMDLDRHTTRPAGGKPGPWRIAFEPSEMKNGRPYDALLSEEATAFLVDYLARFHPLIAKGRGATVFPSSRTGKPKSTVSLSKQYSGFLARELGLQVNPHLLRHYAGMAWLDAMPGEYQGLAKLLGHASTRTTEAFYTGAEAKTAQSRWQHLLEGMIEEDKAAMTKTRRAA
;
A
#
# COMPACT_ATOMS: atom_id res chain seq x y z
N MET A 1 21.93 31.18 32.99
CA MET A 1 22.37 29.84 32.56
C MET A 1 22.28 29.77 31.04
N THR A 2 23.44 29.80 30.40
CA THR A 2 23.65 29.80 28.95
C THR A 2 23.08 28.52 28.35
N ILE A 3 22.14 28.65 27.41
CA ILE A 3 21.66 27.53 26.58
C ILE A 3 22.82 27.13 25.67
N VAL A 4 23.63 26.15 26.10
CA VAL A 4 24.59 25.49 25.23
C VAL A 4 23.77 24.73 24.20
N ARG A 5 23.63 25.29 22.99
CA ARG A 5 23.16 24.55 21.82
C ARG A 5 24.08 23.33 21.66
N HIS A 6 23.62 22.14 22.03
CA HIS A 6 24.29 20.91 21.65
C HIS A 6 24.49 20.93 20.14
N GLN A 7 25.74 20.97 19.70
CA GLN A 7 26.10 20.89 18.30
C GLN A 7 25.50 19.57 17.77
N ILE A 8 24.59 19.65 16.81
CA ILE A 8 23.97 18.46 16.22
C ILE A 8 25.08 17.72 15.47
N LEU A 9 25.62 16.67 16.10
CA LEU A 9 26.61 15.80 15.49
C LEU A 9 26.02 15.21 14.20
N ASN A 10 26.81 15.07 13.15
CA ASN A 10 26.46 14.20 12.02
C ASN A 10 26.97 12.77 12.27
N LEU A 11 26.56 11.80 11.44
CA LEU A 11 26.94 10.40 11.64
C LEU A 11 28.44 10.15 11.44
N ASP A 12 29.15 10.99 10.69
CA ASP A 12 30.60 10.86 10.56
C ASP A 12 31.32 11.36 11.81
N GLN A 13 30.88 12.48 12.39
CA GLN A 13 31.35 12.98 13.67
C GLN A 13 31.05 12.00 14.80
N LEU A 14 29.84 11.41 14.82
CA LEU A 14 29.51 10.34 15.76
C LEU A 14 30.47 9.14 15.61
N ARG A 15 30.79 8.75 14.38
CA ARG A 15 31.73 7.67 14.11
C ARG A 15 33.13 7.99 14.65
N ALA A 16 33.58 9.24 14.51
CA ALA A 16 34.84 9.72 15.08
C ALA A 16 34.83 9.63 16.62
N VAL A 17 33.79 10.18 17.28
CA VAL A 17 33.60 10.12 18.73
C VAL A 17 33.68 8.68 19.26
N ILE A 18 33.00 7.73 18.60
CA ILE A 18 33.02 6.31 19.00
C ILE A 18 34.40 5.68 18.82
N SER A 19 35.16 6.11 17.81
CA SER A 19 36.50 5.59 17.52
C SER A 19 37.54 6.06 18.56
N GLU A 20 37.32 7.21 19.18
CA GLU A 20 38.21 7.82 20.19
C GLU A 20 37.91 7.38 21.63
N ARG A 21 36.81 6.65 21.88
CA ARG A 21 36.43 6.16 23.21
C ARG A 21 37.40 5.12 23.76
N ASN A 22 38.22 5.48 24.75
CA ASN A 22 39.22 4.55 25.33
C ASN A 22 38.65 3.59 26.37
N ASP A 23 37.40 3.79 26.81
CA ASP A 23 36.66 2.92 27.73
C ASP A 23 36.08 1.66 27.07
N LEU A 24 36.23 1.52 25.74
CA LEU A 24 35.72 0.38 24.96
C LEU A 24 36.87 -0.42 24.35
N GLN A 25 36.68 -1.75 24.24
CA GLN A 25 37.60 -2.60 23.51
C GLN A 25 37.72 -2.18 22.03
N VAL A 26 38.92 -2.31 21.46
CA VAL A 26 39.22 -1.92 20.06
C VAL A 26 38.25 -2.56 19.08
N GLN A 27 37.91 -3.84 19.27
CA GLN A 27 36.98 -4.57 18.41
C GLN A 27 35.56 -3.96 18.47
N THR A 28 35.06 -3.64 19.66
CA THR A 28 33.75 -3.01 19.85
C THR A 28 33.67 -1.66 19.13
N ARG A 29 34.72 -0.83 19.22
CA ARG A 29 34.79 0.45 18.48
C ARG A 29 34.67 0.25 16.97
N ARG A 30 35.45 -0.70 16.43
CA ARG A 30 35.43 -1.03 14.98
C ARG A 30 34.05 -1.51 14.53
N GLU A 31 33.39 -2.35 15.32
CA GLU A 31 32.06 -2.85 15.00
C GLU A 31 30.99 -1.74 14.99
N LEU A 32 31.01 -0.85 15.98
CA LEU A 32 30.08 0.27 16.08
C LEU A 32 30.29 1.27 14.92
N ALA A 33 31.53 1.63 14.63
CA ALA A 33 31.89 2.52 13.52
C ALA A 33 31.52 1.91 12.15
N SER A 34 31.80 0.61 11.96
CA SER A 34 31.43 -0.12 10.75
C SER A 34 29.92 -0.21 10.56
N ALA A 35 29.15 -0.38 11.64
CA ALA A 35 27.69 -0.41 11.57
C ALA A 35 27.10 0.93 11.08
N ILE A 36 27.65 2.06 11.53
CA ILE A 36 27.23 3.39 11.04
C ILE A 36 27.49 3.50 9.53
N LYS A 37 28.71 3.18 9.08
CA LYS A 37 29.06 3.21 7.66
C LYS A 37 28.15 2.30 6.84
N ARG A 38 27.93 1.07 7.30
CA ARG A 38 27.11 0.09 6.60
C ARG A 38 25.65 0.51 6.54
N PHE A 39 25.11 1.11 7.60
CA PHE A 39 23.77 1.70 7.60
C PHE A 39 23.63 2.77 6.51
N CYS A 40 24.56 3.73 6.46
CA CYS A 40 24.57 4.81 5.48
C CYS A 40 24.67 4.27 4.03
N GLN A 41 25.54 3.28 3.80
CA GLN A 41 25.65 2.59 2.50
C GLN A 41 24.31 1.97 2.05
N ILE A 42 23.62 1.24 2.94
CA ILE A 42 22.33 0.61 2.63
C ILE A 42 21.23 1.67 2.42
N ALA A 43 21.32 2.79 3.13
CA ALA A 43 20.42 3.92 2.98
C ALA A 43 20.74 4.79 1.74
N GLY A 44 21.90 4.58 1.09
CA GLY A 44 22.35 5.34 -0.08
C GLY A 44 22.68 6.80 0.22
N VAL A 45 23.26 7.07 1.40
CA VAL A 45 23.62 8.43 1.84
C VAL A 45 25.03 8.46 2.40
N GLU A 46 25.68 9.62 2.32
CA GLU A 46 26.98 9.84 2.94
C GLU A 46 26.83 10.14 4.44
N PRO A 47 27.66 9.55 5.34
CA PRO A 47 27.53 9.76 6.79
C PRO A 47 27.58 11.23 7.23
N GLY A 48 28.38 12.07 6.57
CA GLY A 48 28.50 13.49 6.89
C GLY A 48 27.24 14.32 6.59
N GLN A 49 26.34 13.81 5.75
CA GLN A 49 25.09 14.49 5.36
C GLN A 49 23.91 14.19 6.29
N VAL A 50 24.11 13.31 7.27
CA VAL A 50 23.03 12.79 8.12
C VAL A 50 23.26 13.25 9.55
N ALA A 51 22.30 13.98 10.10
CA ALA A 51 22.29 14.30 11.52
C ALA A 51 22.22 13.02 12.37
N ALA A 52 23.03 12.96 13.43
CA ALA A 52 23.06 11.89 14.42
C ALA A 52 21.88 12.03 15.38
N ASP A 53 20.66 11.88 14.85
CA ASP A 53 19.43 11.91 15.63
C ASP A 53 18.49 10.74 15.28
N PRO A 54 17.65 10.28 16.22
CA PRO A 54 16.78 9.13 15.99
C PRO A 54 15.74 9.32 14.87
N MET A 55 15.28 10.55 14.63
CA MET A 55 14.31 10.85 13.58
C MET A 55 14.96 10.72 12.20
N ALA A 56 16.17 11.26 11.99
CA ALA A 56 16.92 11.10 10.75
C ALA A 56 17.17 9.61 10.45
N ILE A 57 17.63 8.83 11.43
CA ILE A 57 17.81 7.38 11.28
C ILE A 57 16.49 6.68 10.96
N ARG A 58 15.37 7.05 11.61
CA ARG A 58 14.06 6.48 11.31
C ARG A 58 13.63 6.77 9.87
N CYS A 59 13.81 7.99 9.41
CA CYS A 59 13.48 8.43 8.05
C CYS A 59 14.31 7.67 7.01
N LEU A 60 15.62 7.53 7.23
CA LEU A 60 16.52 6.77 6.36
C LEU A 60 16.20 5.28 6.39
N ARG A 61 15.98 4.70 7.58
CA ARG A 61 15.55 3.31 7.75
C ARG A 61 14.25 2.99 7.01
N ALA A 62 13.36 3.97 6.84
CA ALA A 62 12.12 3.77 6.09
C ALA A 62 12.36 3.61 4.58
N ARG A 63 13.48 4.13 4.07
CA ARG A 63 13.89 4.09 2.66
C ARG A 63 14.95 3.02 2.37
N ALA A 64 15.78 2.70 3.36
CA ALA A 64 16.81 1.68 3.29
C ALA A 64 16.20 0.29 3.05
N SER A 65 16.64 -0.38 1.98
CA SER A 65 16.21 -1.74 1.63
C SER A 65 17.37 -2.71 1.81
N TRP A 66 17.42 -3.34 2.99
CA TRP A 66 18.41 -4.35 3.31
C TRP A 66 18.29 -5.59 2.41
N GLN A 67 17.07 -5.89 1.95
CA GLN A 67 16.82 -6.98 1.00
C GLN A 67 17.47 -6.72 -0.36
N LEU A 68 17.39 -5.48 -0.87
CA LEU A 68 18.01 -5.08 -2.13
C LEU A 68 19.53 -4.96 -2.00
N ALA A 69 20.03 -4.62 -0.82
CA ALA A 69 21.45 -4.63 -0.50
C ALA A 69 22.03 -6.05 -0.27
N GLY A 70 21.21 -7.10 -0.39
CA GLY A 70 21.66 -8.49 -0.30
C GLY A 70 22.12 -8.94 1.09
N ILE A 71 21.67 -8.28 2.15
CA ILE A 71 22.00 -8.66 3.53
C ILE A 71 20.84 -9.41 4.20
N SER A 72 21.13 -10.19 5.24
CA SER A 72 20.09 -10.89 6.01
C SER A 72 19.34 -9.94 6.97
N GLU A 73 18.12 -10.34 7.37
CA GLU A 73 17.35 -9.58 8.38
C GLU A 73 18.11 -9.50 9.71
N GLU A 74 18.82 -10.57 10.08
CA GLU A 74 19.64 -10.62 11.29
C GLU A 74 20.80 -9.63 11.23
N ALA A 75 21.55 -9.60 10.12
CA ALA A 75 22.62 -8.64 9.92
C ALA A 75 22.09 -7.19 10.00
N TRP A 76 20.94 -6.92 9.38
CA TRP A 76 20.29 -5.62 9.47
C TRP A 76 19.86 -5.24 10.90
N ARG A 77 19.31 -6.19 11.66
CA ARG A 77 18.98 -5.99 13.08
C ARG A 77 20.23 -5.68 13.92
N ASN A 78 21.34 -6.36 13.65
CA ASN A 78 22.61 -6.13 14.33
C ASN A 78 23.18 -4.75 14.01
N ILE A 79 23.14 -4.33 12.73
CA ILE A 79 23.52 -2.97 12.31
C ILE A 79 22.71 -1.92 13.08
N LEU A 80 21.38 -2.03 13.10
CA LEU A 80 20.52 -1.07 13.80
C LEU A 80 20.75 -1.08 15.32
N SER A 81 21.04 -2.24 15.90
CA SER A 81 21.37 -2.36 17.33
C SER A 81 22.66 -1.63 17.66
N ARG A 82 23.69 -1.78 16.81
CA ARG A 82 24.98 -1.11 16.96
C ARG A 82 24.87 0.41 16.75
N VAL A 83 24.12 0.87 15.74
CA VAL A 83 23.84 2.31 15.56
C VAL A 83 23.13 2.91 16.77
N THR A 84 22.13 2.20 17.32
CA THR A 84 21.45 2.64 18.55
C THR A 84 22.42 2.73 19.73
N ARG A 85 23.30 1.73 19.87
CA ARG A 85 24.32 1.73 20.93
C ARG A 85 25.31 2.89 20.78
N SER A 86 25.68 3.26 19.55
CA SER A 86 26.52 4.43 19.30
C SER A 86 25.88 5.73 19.77
N PHE A 87 24.57 5.91 19.54
CA PHE A 87 23.84 7.08 20.06
C PHE A 87 23.85 7.11 21.59
N GLU A 88 23.59 5.98 22.25
CA GLU A 88 23.65 5.90 23.72
C GLU A 88 25.02 6.30 24.27
N LEU A 89 26.10 5.81 23.66
CA LEU A 89 27.46 6.15 24.06
C LEU A 89 27.77 7.63 23.83
N ALA A 90 27.25 8.25 22.78
CA ALA A 90 27.42 9.67 22.53
C ALA A 90 26.49 10.58 23.34
N GLY A 91 25.68 10.03 24.27
CA GLY A 91 24.73 10.81 25.07
C GLY A 91 23.52 11.32 24.29
N ILE A 92 23.24 10.75 23.11
CA ILE A 92 22.07 11.10 22.29
C ILE A 92 20.88 10.26 22.79
N ASP A 93 19.81 10.93 23.18
CA ASP A 93 18.59 10.28 23.66
C ASP A 93 17.97 9.41 22.58
N VAL A 94 17.96 8.10 22.80
CA VAL A 94 17.22 7.14 22.00
C VAL A 94 16.23 6.41 22.88
N ALA A 95 15.01 6.29 22.38
CA ALA A 95 13.95 5.53 22.98
C ALA A 95 14.48 4.13 23.31
N ARG A 96 14.69 3.86 24.60
CA ARG A 96 15.16 2.55 25.08
C ARG A 96 14.23 1.48 24.51
N ARG A 97 14.71 0.25 24.41
CA ARG A 97 13.81 -0.90 24.41
C ARG A 97 13.15 -0.98 25.80
N HIS A 98 12.22 -0.07 26.13
CA HIS A 98 11.44 -0.03 27.38
C HIS A 98 10.62 -1.31 27.64
N ARG A 99 10.66 -2.28 26.71
CA ARG A 99 10.29 -3.66 27.02
C ARG A 99 11.13 -4.28 28.15
N ARG A 100 12.36 -3.76 28.38
CA ARG A 100 13.32 -4.22 29.41
C ARG A 100 13.58 -3.20 30.52
N SER A 101 12.97 -2.01 30.49
CA SER A 101 13.02 -1.11 31.66
C SER A 101 12.12 -1.69 32.76
N GLY A 102 12.53 -1.55 34.01
CA GLY A 102 11.67 -1.88 35.15
C GLY A 102 10.34 -1.16 35.00
N LEU A 103 9.24 -1.91 35.09
CA LEU A 103 7.93 -1.30 35.25
C LEU A 103 7.76 -0.96 36.72
N ILE A 104 7.13 0.17 37.00
CA ILE A 104 6.62 0.41 38.36
C ILE A 104 5.53 -0.64 38.69
N PRO A 105 5.36 -1.02 39.96
CA PRO A 105 4.49 -2.14 40.37
C PRO A 105 3.06 -2.07 39.82
N GLU A 106 2.50 -0.87 39.71
CA GLU A 106 1.15 -0.59 39.22
C GLU A 106 1.00 -0.99 37.75
N TRP A 107 1.98 -0.65 36.91
CA TRP A 107 1.99 -1.04 35.50
C TRP A 107 2.22 -2.53 35.31
N GLN A 108 3.05 -3.15 36.15
CA GLN A 108 3.28 -4.60 36.09
C GLN A 108 2.00 -5.36 36.46
N SER A 109 1.29 -4.91 37.49
CA SER A 109 0.00 -5.46 37.91
C SER A 109 -1.07 -5.29 36.83
N PHE A 110 -1.20 -4.09 36.26
CA PHE A 110 -2.13 -3.81 35.17
C PHE A 110 -1.90 -4.71 33.94
N LEU A 111 -0.64 -4.89 33.52
CA LEU A 111 -0.33 -5.73 32.36
C LEU A 111 -0.57 -7.22 32.62
N ASN A 112 -0.32 -7.70 33.86
CA ASN A 112 -0.57 -9.10 34.23
C ASN A 112 -2.06 -9.44 34.24
N ALA A 113 -2.93 -8.46 34.53
CA ALA A 113 -4.38 -8.63 34.53
C ALA A 113 -5.02 -8.62 33.12
N LEU A 114 -4.24 -8.41 32.05
CA LEU A 114 -4.79 -8.33 30.70
C LEU A 114 -5.20 -9.71 30.16
N PRO A 115 -6.34 -9.81 29.45
CA PRO A 115 -6.91 -11.10 29.05
C PRO A 115 -6.15 -11.79 27.90
N THR A 116 -5.26 -11.08 27.20
CA THR A 116 -4.55 -11.63 26.03
C THR A 116 -3.11 -11.17 25.95
N GLU A 117 -2.22 -12.05 25.51
CA GLU A 117 -0.82 -11.69 25.26
C GLU A 117 -0.64 -10.59 24.21
N ASP A 118 -1.53 -10.50 23.22
CA ASP A 118 -1.48 -9.44 22.20
C ASP A 118 -1.69 -8.07 22.83
N ALA A 119 -2.64 -7.95 23.78
CA ALA A 119 -2.87 -6.72 24.53
C ALA A 119 -1.63 -6.32 25.35
N VAL A 120 -1.02 -7.28 26.05
CA VAL A 120 0.24 -7.06 26.79
C VAL A 120 1.34 -6.55 25.84
N LYS A 121 1.56 -7.22 24.71
CA LYS A 121 2.60 -6.86 23.73
C LYS A 121 2.40 -5.46 23.15
N ARG A 122 1.14 -5.03 22.94
CA ARG A 122 0.79 -3.70 22.42
C ARG A 122 0.99 -2.59 23.46
N LEU A 123 0.66 -2.84 24.72
CA LEU A 123 0.73 -1.84 25.79
C LEU A 123 2.08 -1.78 26.51
N ARG A 124 2.90 -2.85 26.48
CA ARG A 124 4.17 -2.93 27.23
C ARG A 124 5.11 -1.74 26.99
N ARG A 125 5.21 -1.25 25.75
CA ARG A 125 6.09 -0.10 25.45
C ARG A 125 5.54 1.20 26.04
N PHE A 126 4.24 1.42 25.94
CA PHE A 126 3.58 2.59 26.50
C PHE A 126 3.71 2.58 28.04
N ALA A 127 3.43 1.44 28.67
CA ALA A 127 3.61 1.22 30.10
C ALA A 127 5.06 1.48 30.56
N GLY A 128 6.05 0.97 29.82
CA GLY A 128 7.46 1.19 30.16
C GLY A 128 7.92 2.64 29.98
N TRP A 129 7.33 3.38 29.03
CA TRP A 129 7.56 4.82 28.92
C TRP A 129 6.89 5.58 30.07
N CYS A 130 5.63 5.29 30.38
CA CYS A 130 4.93 5.89 31.53
C CYS A 130 5.67 5.64 32.84
N SER A 131 6.19 4.42 33.06
CA SER A 131 7.00 4.07 34.22
C SER A 131 8.26 4.93 34.32
N SER A 132 8.93 5.23 33.20
CA SER A 132 10.11 6.11 33.17
C SER A 132 9.78 7.58 33.44
N GLN A 133 8.51 7.96 33.32
CA GLN A 133 8.00 9.30 33.62
C GLN A 133 7.27 9.33 34.98
N ALA A 134 7.31 8.24 35.75
CA ALA A 134 6.57 8.06 37.00
C ALA A 134 5.04 8.29 36.86
N ILE A 135 4.46 7.97 35.70
CA ILE A 135 3.02 8.09 35.43
C ILE A 135 2.35 6.76 35.74
N ASN A 136 1.41 6.74 36.68
CA ASN A 136 0.60 5.57 37.03
C ASN A 136 -0.49 5.27 35.98
N PRO A 137 -0.94 4.01 35.83
CA PRO A 137 -2.05 3.67 34.93
C PRO A 137 -3.32 4.50 35.17
N GLN A 138 -3.61 4.86 36.42
CA GLN A 138 -4.76 5.71 36.79
C GLN A 138 -4.61 7.18 36.36
N ALA A 139 -3.37 7.66 36.23
CA ALA A 139 -3.07 9.03 35.84
C ALA A 139 -2.95 9.21 34.30
N VAL A 140 -3.24 8.17 33.52
CA VAL A 140 -3.16 8.23 32.05
C VAL A 140 -4.28 9.11 31.51
N SER A 141 -3.90 10.16 30.78
CA SER A 141 -4.80 11.11 30.13
C SER A 141 -4.55 11.22 28.62
N ALA A 142 -5.34 12.06 27.94
CA ALA A 142 -5.14 12.37 26.53
C ALA A 142 -3.77 13.03 26.28
N GLU A 143 -3.33 13.89 27.21
CA GLU A 143 -2.03 14.56 27.22
C GLU A 143 -0.90 13.53 27.35
N THR A 144 -1.08 12.48 28.16
CA THR A 144 -0.12 11.37 28.25
C THR A 144 0.10 10.70 26.90
N PHE A 145 -0.97 10.45 26.13
CA PHE A 145 -0.85 9.89 24.79
C PHE A 145 -0.23 10.87 23.79
N SER A 146 -0.50 12.17 23.90
CA SER A 146 0.13 13.20 23.07
C SER A 146 1.63 13.29 23.34
N ALA A 147 2.04 13.32 24.61
CA ALA A 147 3.45 13.29 25.02
C ALA A 147 4.15 11.99 24.58
N PHE A 148 3.45 10.84 24.65
CA PHE A 148 3.98 9.58 24.15
C PHE A 148 4.22 9.61 22.64
N LEU A 149 3.34 10.26 21.86
CA LEU A 149 3.55 10.42 20.43
C LEU A 149 4.79 11.27 20.15
N VAL A 150 4.95 12.41 20.83
CA VAL A 150 6.13 13.27 20.71
C VAL A 150 7.40 12.47 21.01
N TYR A 151 7.43 11.74 22.12
CA TYR A 151 8.54 10.86 22.48
C TYR A 151 8.87 9.84 21.37
N LEU A 152 7.85 9.18 20.80
CA LEU A 152 8.08 8.25 19.71
C LEU A 152 8.59 8.96 18.44
N GLU A 153 8.12 10.17 18.15
CA GLU A 153 8.56 10.95 16.99
C GLU A 153 9.98 11.51 17.17
N THR A 154 10.41 11.87 18.37
CA THR A 154 11.74 12.47 18.58
C THR A 154 12.82 11.43 18.88
N GLN A 155 12.50 10.39 19.66
CA GLN A 155 13.54 9.50 20.20
C GLN A 155 13.55 8.09 19.59
N SER A 156 12.55 7.66 18.82
CA SER A 156 12.50 6.28 18.30
C SER A 156 13.02 6.14 16.87
N ILE A 157 14.02 5.26 16.66
CA ILE A 157 14.49 4.85 15.32
C ILE A 157 13.55 3.85 14.61
N GLN A 158 12.43 3.49 15.23
CA GLN A 158 11.52 2.48 14.67
C GLN A 158 10.50 3.09 13.71
N ARG A 159 10.14 2.38 12.64
CA ARG A 159 9.16 2.81 11.64
C ARG A 159 7.73 2.86 12.21
N ASN A 160 6.84 3.58 11.53
CA ASN A 160 5.40 3.64 11.76
C ASN A 160 5.01 4.01 13.20
N VAL A 161 5.71 5.01 13.79
CA VAL A 161 5.49 5.47 15.17
C VAL A 161 4.05 5.88 15.43
N ARG A 162 3.42 6.63 14.51
CA ARG A 162 2.01 7.03 14.59
C ARG A 162 1.05 5.85 14.62
N GLN A 163 1.28 4.85 13.77
CA GLN A 163 0.45 3.64 13.77
C GLN A 163 0.56 2.91 15.11
N ARG A 164 1.76 2.82 15.68
CA ARG A 164 1.98 2.13 16.97
C ARG A 164 1.39 2.89 18.14
N TRP A 165 1.50 4.22 18.14
CA TRP A 165 0.77 5.08 19.05
C TRP A 165 -0.75 4.84 18.97
N HIS A 166 -1.28 4.83 17.75
CA HIS A 166 -2.71 4.59 17.51
C HIS A 166 -3.14 3.20 17.98
N GLU A 167 -2.37 2.15 17.67
CA GLU A 167 -2.62 0.78 18.11
C GLU A 167 -2.57 0.64 19.63
N ALA A 168 -1.62 1.30 20.31
CA ALA A 168 -1.54 1.32 21.76
C ALA A 168 -2.78 2.00 22.38
N ARG A 169 -3.19 3.16 21.87
CA ARG A 169 -4.39 3.86 22.33
C ARG A 169 -5.68 3.06 22.10
N CYS A 170 -5.83 2.47 20.91
CA CYS A 170 -6.97 1.60 20.61
C CYS A 170 -6.99 0.36 21.49
N CYS A 171 -5.82 -0.21 21.81
CA CYS A 171 -5.71 -1.33 22.75
C CYS A 171 -6.08 -0.90 24.17
N TRP A 172 -5.60 0.26 24.63
CA TRP A 172 -5.97 0.85 25.92
C TRP A 172 -7.48 0.97 26.06
N ASN A 173 -8.12 1.67 25.11
CA ASN A 173 -9.58 1.87 25.12
C ASN A 173 -10.37 0.56 25.13
N LYS A 174 -9.88 -0.48 24.47
CA LYS A 174 -10.52 -1.80 24.49
C LYS A 174 -10.42 -2.47 25.86
N VAL A 175 -9.25 -2.38 26.50
CA VAL A 175 -9.01 -2.96 27.82
C VAL A 175 -9.81 -2.24 28.90
N VAL A 176 -9.88 -0.91 28.86
CA VAL A 176 -10.62 -0.12 29.85
C VAL A 176 -12.14 -0.07 29.59
N ALA A 177 -12.60 -0.58 28.44
CA ALA A 177 -14.03 -0.69 28.16
C ALA A 177 -14.72 -1.88 28.85
N ILE A 178 -13.98 -2.71 29.58
CA ILE A 178 -14.52 -3.80 30.38
C ILE A 178 -15.37 -3.21 31.53
N PRO A 179 -16.62 -3.67 31.75
CA PRO A 179 -17.48 -3.17 32.84
C PRO A 179 -16.76 -3.22 34.20
N GLY A 180 -16.87 -2.15 35.00
CA GLY A 180 -16.19 -2.03 36.30
C GLY A 180 -14.74 -1.54 36.25
N SER A 181 -14.22 -1.17 35.07
CA SER A 181 -12.87 -0.60 34.96
C SER A 181 -12.79 0.78 35.61
N ALA A 182 -11.83 0.97 36.52
CA ALA A 182 -11.53 2.26 37.17
C ALA A 182 -10.69 3.22 36.30
N PHE A 183 -10.48 2.91 35.02
CA PHE A 183 -9.56 3.64 34.14
C PHE A 183 -10.30 4.48 33.08
N PRO A 184 -9.81 5.69 32.78
CA PRO A 184 -10.49 6.58 31.82
C PRO A 184 -10.36 6.08 30.37
N LYS A 185 -11.46 6.18 29.62
CA LYS A 185 -11.47 6.00 28.15
C LYS A 185 -10.88 7.22 27.47
N MET A 186 -9.98 7.02 26.52
CA MET A 186 -9.37 8.11 25.75
C MET A 186 -10.21 8.42 24.52
N ALA A 187 -10.90 9.56 24.52
CA ALA A 187 -11.69 9.99 23.38
C ALA A 187 -10.84 10.10 22.11
N ASN A 188 -11.46 9.83 20.96
CA ASN A 188 -10.87 10.14 19.67
C ASN A 188 -11.25 11.58 19.29
N THR A 189 -10.48 12.55 19.78
CA THR A 189 -10.74 13.99 19.55
C THR A 189 -10.58 14.44 18.10
N ALA A 190 -9.99 13.61 17.23
CA ALA A 190 -10.01 13.84 15.79
C ALA A 190 -11.20 13.09 15.16
N PRO A 191 -12.24 13.78 14.63
CA PRO A 191 -13.11 13.14 13.66
C PRO A 191 -12.19 12.67 12.53
N PRO A 192 -12.25 11.40 12.13
CA PRO A 192 -11.43 10.96 11.03
C PRO A 192 -11.87 11.77 9.82
N ARG A 193 -11.02 12.68 9.31
CA ARG A 193 -11.20 13.37 8.02
C ARG A 193 -11.43 12.40 6.84
N TRP A 194 -11.49 11.09 7.05
CA TRP A 194 -11.76 10.04 6.09
C TRP A 194 -13.08 9.29 6.32
N ALA A 195 -13.76 9.47 7.46
CA ALA A 195 -15.05 8.86 7.71
C ALA A 195 -16.16 9.76 7.18
N SER A 196 -16.99 9.22 6.30
CA SER A 196 -18.26 9.85 5.94
C SER A 196 -19.28 9.60 7.04
N ARG A 197 -20.17 10.56 7.25
CA ARG A 197 -21.37 10.39 8.09
C ARG A 197 -22.22 9.23 7.55
N SER A 198 -23.02 8.63 8.43
CA SER A 198 -23.96 7.59 8.01
C SER A 198 -24.99 8.21 7.07
N LEU A 199 -25.50 7.45 6.10
CA LEU A 199 -26.61 7.95 5.28
C LEU A 199 -27.87 8.14 6.14
N ALA A 200 -28.01 7.34 7.22
CA ALA A 200 -29.07 7.46 8.21
C ALA A 200 -29.03 8.76 9.03
N ASP A 201 -27.94 9.54 8.96
CA ASP A 201 -27.84 10.84 9.63
C ASP A 201 -28.47 11.98 8.79
N PHE A 202 -28.99 11.66 7.59
CA PHE A 202 -29.62 12.61 6.67
C PHE A 202 -31.14 12.39 6.58
N PRO A 203 -31.93 13.39 6.14
CA PRO A 203 -33.37 13.26 5.98
C PRO A 203 -33.79 12.04 5.14
N GLN A 204 -34.88 11.37 5.52
CA GLN A 204 -35.33 10.13 4.86
C GLN A 204 -35.59 10.32 3.36
N ALA A 205 -36.18 11.44 2.96
CA ALA A 205 -36.44 11.75 1.55
C ALA A 205 -35.16 11.75 0.69
N LEU A 206 -34.05 12.31 1.18
CA LEU A 206 -32.76 12.24 0.49
C LEU A 206 -32.22 10.80 0.39
N GLN A 207 -32.47 9.97 1.41
CA GLN A 207 -32.05 8.56 1.37
C GLN A 207 -32.82 7.81 0.29
N ASP A 208 -34.12 8.05 0.19
CA ASP A 208 -35.01 7.43 -0.79
C ASP A 208 -34.67 7.89 -2.22
N ASP A 209 -34.39 9.18 -2.42
CA ASP A 209 -33.88 9.73 -3.70
C ASP A 209 -32.58 9.06 -4.14
N ILE A 210 -31.61 8.91 -3.23
CA ILE A 210 -30.34 8.22 -3.53
C ILE A 210 -30.58 6.75 -3.86
N ALA A 211 -31.50 6.08 -3.16
CA ALA A 211 -31.84 4.70 -3.43
C ALA A 211 -32.49 4.53 -4.82
N GLY A 212 -33.47 5.38 -5.16
CA GLY A 212 -34.13 5.39 -6.47
C GLY A 212 -33.16 5.66 -7.62
N TRP A 213 -32.24 6.61 -7.43
CA TRP A 213 -31.17 6.89 -8.37
C TRP A 213 -30.27 5.66 -8.62
N LEU A 214 -29.84 4.99 -7.56
CA LEU A 214 -28.95 3.85 -7.67
C LEU A 214 -29.66 2.62 -8.26
N ASP A 215 -30.95 2.45 -7.99
CA ASP A 215 -31.78 1.40 -8.56
C ASP A 215 -31.96 1.59 -10.07
N ALA A 216 -32.29 2.80 -10.52
CA ALA A 216 -32.38 3.13 -11.95
C ALA A 216 -31.06 2.85 -12.69
N LEU A 217 -29.90 3.08 -12.04
CA LEU A 217 -28.60 2.74 -12.62
C LEU A 217 -28.27 1.24 -12.59
N ALA A 218 -28.86 0.49 -11.66
CA ALA A 218 -28.70 -0.96 -11.56
C ALA A 218 -29.60 -1.69 -12.58
N ASN A 219 -30.77 -1.13 -12.84
CA ASN A 219 -31.85 -1.72 -13.62
C ASN A 219 -32.34 -0.73 -14.70
N PRO A 220 -31.51 -0.42 -15.72
CA PRO A 220 -31.94 0.46 -16.81
C PRO A 220 -33.09 -0.18 -17.60
N GLN A 221 -33.95 0.67 -18.16
CA GLN A 221 -35.05 0.26 -19.04
C GLN A 221 -34.50 -0.22 -20.39
N PHE A 222 -35.32 -0.96 -21.16
CA PHE A 222 -34.89 -1.55 -22.43
C PHE A 222 -34.46 -0.49 -23.47
N ASP A 223 -35.07 0.69 -23.43
CA ASP A 223 -34.82 1.82 -24.31
C ASP A 223 -33.74 2.79 -23.80
N ASP A 224 -33.17 2.53 -22.61
CA ASP A 224 -32.04 3.31 -22.12
C ASP A 224 -30.79 3.05 -22.96
N GLU A 225 -30.09 4.12 -23.35
CA GLU A 225 -28.80 4.03 -24.06
C GLU A 225 -27.65 3.39 -23.22
N ARG A 226 -27.91 3.01 -21.97
CA ARG A 226 -26.89 2.59 -21.01
C ARG A 226 -27.14 1.19 -20.46
N ASP A 227 -26.09 0.37 -20.50
CA ASP A 227 -26.06 -0.92 -19.79
C ASP A 227 -26.10 -0.75 -18.26
N ALA A 228 -26.64 -1.78 -17.60
CA ALA A 228 -26.69 -1.89 -16.14
C ALA A 228 -25.31 -1.70 -15.49
N LEU A 229 -25.24 -0.80 -14.49
CA LEU A 229 -23.99 -0.56 -13.78
C LEU A 229 -23.70 -1.67 -12.76
N ARG A 230 -22.44 -2.08 -12.73
CA ARG A 230 -21.95 -3.09 -11.77
C ARG A 230 -22.16 -2.61 -10.32
N PRO A 231 -22.47 -3.51 -9.37
CA PRO A 231 -22.65 -3.16 -7.96
C PRO A 231 -21.48 -2.40 -7.32
N ALA A 232 -20.25 -2.68 -7.77
CA ALA A 232 -19.07 -1.95 -7.28
C ALA A 232 -19.04 -0.48 -7.74
N THR A 233 -19.56 -0.18 -8.93
CA THR A 233 -19.68 1.18 -9.45
C THR A 233 -20.75 1.95 -8.67
N LEU A 234 -21.90 1.32 -8.43
CA LEU A 234 -22.99 1.89 -7.62
C LEU A 234 -22.52 2.28 -6.21
N ARG A 235 -21.84 1.36 -5.51
CA ARG A 235 -21.24 1.67 -4.19
C ARG A 235 -20.23 2.81 -4.22
N ASN A 236 -19.48 2.96 -5.33
CA ASN A 236 -18.55 4.08 -5.47
C ASN A 236 -19.27 5.41 -5.68
N TYR A 237 -20.41 5.40 -6.39
CA TYR A 237 -21.24 6.57 -6.64
C TYR A 237 -21.94 7.02 -5.35
N GLU A 238 -22.61 6.10 -4.66
CA GLU A 238 -23.20 6.34 -3.33
C GLU A 238 -22.14 6.88 -2.36
N GLY A 239 -20.99 6.21 -2.27
CA GLY A 239 -19.89 6.66 -1.41
C GLY A 239 -19.28 8.00 -1.83
N ALA A 240 -19.35 8.39 -3.10
CA ALA A 240 -18.92 9.72 -3.55
C ALA A 240 -19.92 10.79 -3.14
N VAL A 241 -21.22 10.59 -3.37
CA VAL A 241 -22.29 11.52 -2.94
C VAL A 241 -22.28 11.70 -1.42
N ARG A 242 -22.25 10.60 -0.66
CA ARG A 242 -22.20 10.62 0.81
C ARG A 242 -20.97 11.34 1.35
N ARG A 243 -19.81 11.20 0.68
CA ARG A 243 -18.60 11.98 1.00
C ARG A 243 -18.80 13.46 0.74
N THR A 244 -19.40 13.84 -0.39
CA THR A 244 -19.70 15.23 -0.72
C THR A 244 -20.60 15.86 0.34
N LEU A 245 -21.72 15.22 0.67
CA LEU A 245 -22.63 15.68 1.72
C LEU A 245 -21.91 15.85 3.06
N SER A 246 -21.14 14.83 3.47
CA SER A 246 -20.35 14.91 4.71
C SER A 246 -19.39 16.10 4.73
N ARG A 247 -18.77 16.46 3.59
CA ARG A 247 -17.88 17.64 3.50
C ARG A 247 -18.63 18.95 3.62
N LEU A 248 -19.86 19.01 3.12
CA LEU A 248 -20.68 20.20 3.28
C LEU A 248 -21.06 20.37 4.75
N ILE A 249 -21.39 19.30 5.46
CA ILE A 249 -21.61 19.39 6.91
C ILE A 249 -20.32 19.85 7.63
N ASP A 250 -19.15 19.33 7.27
CA ASP A 250 -17.86 19.79 7.80
C ASP A 250 -17.60 21.29 7.50
N ALA A 251 -18.23 21.83 6.45
CA ALA A 251 -18.10 23.21 6.01
C ALA A 251 -19.11 24.17 6.64
N GLY A 252 -19.99 23.68 7.53
CA GLY A 252 -20.95 24.48 8.31
C GLY A 252 -22.43 24.28 7.97
N PHE A 253 -22.77 23.38 7.03
CA PHE A 253 -24.17 23.06 6.73
C PHE A 253 -24.74 22.05 7.74
N ALA A 254 -26.05 22.04 7.92
CA ALA A 254 -26.78 21.05 8.71
C ALA A 254 -27.33 19.92 7.80
N PRO A 255 -27.54 18.69 8.31
CA PRO A 255 -28.14 17.61 7.51
C PRO A 255 -29.50 17.99 6.88
N GLU A 256 -30.28 18.82 7.59
CA GLU A 256 -31.60 19.31 7.19
C GLU A 256 -31.54 20.27 5.99
N ASP A 257 -30.37 20.83 5.68
CA ASP A 257 -30.15 21.63 4.47
C ASP A 257 -30.21 20.80 3.17
N PHE A 258 -30.28 19.48 3.30
CA PHE A 258 -30.32 18.50 2.21
C PHE A 258 -31.56 17.59 2.30
N PRO A 259 -32.78 18.13 2.06
CA PRO A 259 -34.00 17.34 2.10
C PRO A 259 -34.12 16.34 0.94
N ASP A 260 -33.49 16.64 -0.20
CA ASP A 260 -33.59 15.93 -1.47
C ASP A 260 -32.23 15.97 -2.22
N LEU A 261 -32.06 15.13 -3.25
CA LEU A 261 -30.83 15.15 -4.06
C LEU A 261 -30.62 16.47 -4.80
N GLU A 262 -31.70 17.12 -5.20
CA GLU A 262 -31.71 18.38 -5.94
C GLU A 262 -31.01 19.52 -5.21
N SER A 263 -31.22 19.61 -3.89
CA SER A 263 -30.69 20.64 -3.01
C SER A 263 -29.16 20.67 -3.03
N LEU A 264 -28.51 19.54 -3.34
CA LEU A 264 -27.06 19.45 -3.46
C LEU A 264 -26.50 20.34 -4.59
N PHE A 265 -27.30 20.58 -5.63
CA PHE A 265 -26.86 21.19 -6.88
C PHE A 265 -27.08 22.70 -6.92
N THR A 266 -26.42 23.41 -6.00
CA THR A 266 -26.26 24.87 -6.10
C THR A 266 -24.80 25.25 -6.39
N PRO A 267 -24.54 26.39 -7.06
CA PRO A 267 -23.17 26.79 -7.38
C PRO A 267 -22.28 26.92 -6.15
N ASP A 268 -22.82 27.44 -5.06
CA ASP A 268 -22.11 27.61 -3.79
C ASP A 268 -21.75 26.26 -3.16
N ARG A 269 -22.73 25.36 -3.00
CA ARG A 269 -22.52 24.01 -2.43
C ARG A 269 -21.49 23.23 -3.24
N ILE A 270 -21.57 23.23 -4.57
CA ILE A 270 -20.58 22.53 -5.40
C ILE A 270 -19.16 23.10 -5.23
N ARG A 271 -19.00 24.44 -5.19
CA ARG A 271 -17.69 25.07 -4.95
C ARG A 271 -17.15 24.72 -3.58
N ARG A 272 -17.98 24.82 -2.54
CA ARG A 272 -17.60 24.51 -1.16
C ARG A 272 -17.18 23.05 -1.00
N ALA A 273 -17.89 22.12 -1.63
CA ALA A 273 -17.51 20.70 -1.61
C ALA A 273 -16.15 20.46 -2.30
N VAL A 274 -15.89 21.12 -3.43
CA VAL A 274 -14.58 21.07 -4.11
C VAL A 274 -13.47 21.62 -3.22
N ASP A 275 -13.70 22.75 -2.56
CA ASP A 275 -12.70 23.39 -1.70
C ASP A 275 -12.36 22.50 -0.49
N GLN A 276 -13.37 21.87 0.12
CA GLN A 276 -13.17 20.89 1.18
C GLN A 276 -12.35 19.66 0.75
N VAL A 277 -12.48 19.22 -0.50
CA VAL A 277 -11.64 18.13 -1.04
C VAL A 277 -10.20 18.59 -1.30
N ARG A 278 -10.00 19.87 -1.64
CA ARG A 278 -8.68 20.47 -1.91
C ARG A 278 -7.96 20.92 -0.64
N GLU A 279 -8.66 21.17 0.44
CA GLU A 279 -8.09 21.69 1.69
C GLU A 279 -6.94 20.79 2.19
N GLY A 280 -5.74 21.38 2.30
CA GLY A 280 -4.54 20.68 2.76
C GLY A 280 -4.01 19.60 1.81
N ARG A 281 -4.44 19.60 0.54
CA ARG A 281 -3.97 18.65 -0.50
C ARG A 281 -3.43 19.38 -1.71
N ASN A 282 -2.39 18.82 -2.33
CA ASN A 282 -1.97 19.29 -3.64
C ASN A 282 -2.93 18.79 -4.74
N ALA A 283 -2.75 19.29 -5.96
CA ALA A 283 -3.60 18.92 -7.09
C ALA A 283 -3.57 17.41 -7.39
N GLU A 284 -2.40 16.76 -7.35
CA GLU A 284 -2.25 15.32 -7.62
C GLU A 284 -2.99 14.45 -6.60
N GLU A 285 -3.01 14.87 -5.33
CA GLU A 285 -3.70 14.17 -4.24
C GLU A 285 -5.23 14.35 -4.29
N ALA A 286 -5.69 15.54 -4.68
CA ALA A 286 -7.12 15.85 -4.74
C ALA A 286 -7.80 15.28 -5.99
N HIS A 287 -7.10 15.25 -7.13
CA HIS A 287 -7.65 14.91 -8.46
C HIS A 287 -8.47 13.62 -8.50
N PRO A 288 -8.00 12.47 -7.95
CA PRO A 288 -8.75 11.21 -8.01
C PRO A 288 -10.07 11.29 -7.25
N THR A 289 -10.07 11.99 -6.10
CA THR A 289 -11.29 12.17 -5.29
C THR A 289 -12.26 13.10 -6.00
N LEU A 290 -11.76 14.21 -6.56
CA LEU A 290 -12.56 15.15 -7.34
C LEU A 290 -13.12 14.51 -8.61
N HIS A 291 -12.38 13.62 -9.26
CA HIS A 291 -12.86 12.89 -10.43
C HIS A 291 -14.01 11.94 -10.07
N ALA A 292 -13.85 11.14 -9.02
CA ALA A 292 -14.93 10.27 -8.54
C ALA A 292 -16.16 11.07 -8.10
N MET A 293 -15.96 12.19 -7.41
CA MET A 293 -17.03 13.13 -7.04
C MET A 293 -17.74 13.67 -8.28
N ALA A 294 -17.01 14.20 -9.26
CA ALA A 294 -17.61 14.78 -10.47
C ALA A 294 -18.40 13.75 -11.28
N GLN A 295 -17.91 12.52 -11.43
CA GLN A 295 -18.62 11.45 -12.14
C GLN A 295 -19.93 11.07 -11.43
N ALA A 296 -19.89 10.87 -10.11
CA ALA A 296 -21.08 10.53 -9.34
C ALA A 296 -22.10 11.67 -9.36
N LEU A 297 -21.67 12.91 -9.14
CA LEU A 297 -22.57 14.08 -9.13
C LEU A 297 -23.16 14.38 -10.52
N LEU A 298 -22.39 14.24 -11.60
CA LEU A 298 -22.96 14.34 -12.96
C LEU A 298 -23.97 13.24 -13.24
N SER A 299 -23.78 12.05 -12.66
CA SER A 299 -24.73 10.95 -12.81
C SER A 299 -25.99 11.12 -11.96
N ALA A 300 -25.86 11.66 -10.75
CA ALA A 300 -27.01 12.03 -9.91
C ALA A 300 -27.79 13.21 -10.51
N PHE A 301 -27.10 14.22 -11.07
CA PHE A 301 -27.76 15.35 -11.72
C PHE A 301 -28.65 14.92 -12.90
N ARG A 302 -28.25 13.87 -13.64
CA ARG A 302 -29.08 13.35 -14.73
C ARG A 302 -30.34 12.63 -14.26
N HIS A 303 -30.36 12.14 -13.03
CA HIS A 303 -31.49 11.40 -12.49
C HIS A 303 -32.60 12.32 -11.98
N ILE A 304 -32.24 13.48 -11.42
CA ILE A 304 -33.19 14.43 -10.83
C ILE A 304 -34.00 15.23 -11.87
N GLU A 305 -33.87 14.97 -13.17
CA GLU A 305 -34.56 15.64 -14.30
C GLU A 305 -35.25 16.98 -13.97
N VAL A 306 -34.49 18.07 -13.96
CA VAL A 306 -35.03 19.38 -13.59
C VAL A 306 -35.75 20.02 -14.77
N ALA A 307 -37.07 20.20 -14.64
CA ALA A 307 -37.89 20.89 -15.63
C ALA A 307 -37.52 22.40 -15.75
N PRO A 308 -37.62 23.02 -16.95
CA PRO A 308 -37.23 24.42 -17.16
C PRO A 308 -38.00 25.44 -16.31
N ASP A 309 -39.20 25.11 -15.89
CA ASP A 309 -40.10 25.90 -15.03
C ASP A 309 -39.83 25.71 -13.53
N HIS A 310 -38.94 24.80 -13.16
CA HIS A 310 -38.61 24.53 -11.76
C HIS A 310 -37.87 25.74 -11.11
N PRO A 311 -38.26 26.19 -9.90
CA PRO A 311 -37.66 27.37 -9.26
C PRO A 311 -36.13 27.30 -9.06
N ARG A 312 -35.56 26.09 -8.96
CA ARG A 312 -34.12 25.88 -8.77
C ARG A 312 -33.35 25.70 -10.10
N PHE A 313 -34.03 25.70 -11.24
CA PHE A 313 -33.45 25.38 -12.55
C PHE A 313 -32.20 26.21 -12.88
N VAL A 314 -32.27 27.53 -12.73
CA VAL A 314 -31.13 28.42 -13.03
C VAL A 314 -29.91 28.09 -12.16
N ALA A 315 -30.11 27.88 -10.86
CA ALA A 315 -29.04 27.53 -9.92
C ALA A 315 -28.45 26.14 -10.24
N GLN A 316 -29.30 25.17 -10.54
CA GLN A 316 -28.90 23.80 -10.90
C GLN A 316 -28.12 23.75 -12.22
N GLN A 317 -28.52 24.52 -13.23
CA GLN A 317 -27.79 24.63 -14.49
C GLN A 317 -26.41 25.30 -14.31
N ALA A 318 -26.33 26.31 -13.44
CA ALA A 318 -25.05 26.91 -13.07
C ALA A 318 -24.15 25.91 -12.30
N ALA A 319 -24.72 25.10 -11.41
CA ALA A 319 -24.00 24.03 -10.72
C ALA A 319 -23.50 22.95 -11.69
N LEU A 320 -24.33 22.55 -12.66
CA LEU A 320 -23.96 21.61 -13.73
C LEU A 320 -22.80 22.15 -14.58
N ALA A 321 -22.80 23.44 -14.93
CA ALA A 321 -21.71 24.06 -15.66
C ALA A 321 -20.38 23.99 -14.88
N ILE A 322 -20.41 24.21 -13.56
CA ILE A 322 -19.25 24.06 -12.67
C ILE A 322 -18.80 22.60 -12.63
N LEU A 323 -19.72 21.64 -12.49
CA LEU A 323 -19.41 20.21 -12.48
C LEU A 323 -18.79 19.73 -13.79
N ARG A 324 -19.29 20.19 -14.95
CA ARG A 324 -18.71 19.88 -16.27
C ARG A 324 -17.30 20.46 -16.41
N LYS A 325 -17.10 21.71 -16.00
CA LYS A 325 -15.76 22.34 -15.98
C LYS A 325 -14.81 21.58 -15.07
N LEU A 326 -15.25 21.21 -13.86
CA LEU A 326 -14.50 20.38 -12.93
C LEU A 326 -14.15 19.05 -13.58
N ALA A 327 -15.14 18.29 -14.07
CA ALA A 327 -14.95 16.97 -14.68
C ALA A 327 -13.94 17.00 -15.82
N ASN A 328 -13.93 18.05 -16.66
CA ASN A 328 -12.95 18.23 -17.71
C ASN A 328 -11.54 18.52 -17.16
N LYS A 329 -11.42 19.40 -16.16
CA LYS A 329 -10.15 19.73 -15.50
C LYS A 329 -9.58 18.53 -14.72
N VAL A 330 -10.45 17.73 -14.12
CA VAL A 330 -10.10 16.53 -13.36
C VAL A 330 -10.17 15.25 -14.17
N ARG A 331 -10.40 15.35 -15.47
CA ARG A 331 -10.42 14.19 -16.34
C ARG A 331 -9.02 13.60 -16.35
N ASN A 332 -8.91 12.39 -15.81
CA ASN A 332 -7.64 11.68 -15.81
C ASN A 332 -7.34 11.20 -17.24
N ARG A 333 -6.78 12.08 -18.09
CA ARG A 333 -6.15 11.70 -19.37
C ARG A 333 -4.83 11.01 -19.07
N GLN A 334 -4.89 9.87 -18.41
CA GLN A 334 -3.69 9.18 -18.01
C GLN A 334 -3.04 8.50 -19.22
N CYS A 335 -2.17 9.24 -19.92
CA CYS A 335 -1.39 8.76 -21.07
C CYS A 335 -0.04 8.17 -20.65
N SER A 336 0.12 7.75 -19.38
CA SER A 336 1.27 6.97 -18.93
C SER A 336 1.13 6.49 -17.49
N MET A 337 2.00 5.58 -17.09
CA MET A 337 2.15 5.16 -15.70
C MET A 337 2.55 6.33 -14.78
N VAL A 338 1.82 6.54 -13.67
CA VAL A 338 2.12 7.59 -12.67
C VAL A 338 3.56 7.45 -12.17
N LYS A 339 4.23 8.59 -11.92
CA LYS A 339 5.59 8.68 -11.37
C LYS A 339 5.84 7.71 -10.21
N LYS A 340 4.90 7.64 -9.25
CA LYS A 340 4.97 6.72 -8.10
C LYS A 340 5.10 5.24 -8.49
N ASN A 341 4.32 4.80 -9.49
CA ASN A 341 4.38 3.42 -9.97
C ASN A 341 5.67 3.17 -10.76
N ARG A 342 6.07 4.13 -11.60
CA ARG A 342 7.33 4.08 -12.35
C ARG A 342 8.54 3.95 -11.42
N THR A 343 8.63 4.79 -10.37
CA THR A 343 9.72 4.73 -9.38
C THR A 343 9.76 3.38 -8.65
N ARG A 344 8.60 2.80 -8.32
CA ARG A 344 8.54 1.48 -7.66
C ARG A 344 9.00 0.34 -8.57
N LEU A 345 8.68 0.40 -9.86
CA LEU A 345 9.14 -0.57 -10.84
C LEU A 345 10.61 -0.37 -11.22
N ALA A 346 11.13 0.86 -11.20
CA ALA A 346 12.54 1.13 -11.44
C ALA A 346 13.46 0.39 -10.45
N ALA A 347 12.99 0.12 -9.22
CA ALA A 347 13.73 -0.72 -8.27
C ALA A 347 13.95 -2.17 -8.76
N LEU A 348 13.08 -2.67 -9.66
CA LEU A 348 13.22 -3.98 -10.30
C LEU A 348 14.17 -3.97 -11.50
N SER A 349 14.63 -2.80 -11.96
CA SER A 349 15.54 -2.70 -13.11
C SER A 349 16.96 -3.18 -12.79
N THR A 350 17.32 -3.36 -11.51
CA THR A 350 18.62 -3.98 -11.18
C THR A 350 18.56 -5.49 -11.47
N PRO A 351 19.58 -6.08 -12.12
CA PRO A 351 19.55 -7.50 -12.49
C PRO A 351 19.30 -8.44 -11.30
N ALA A 352 19.88 -8.15 -10.14
CA ALA A 352 19.70 -8.92 -8.93
C ALA A 352 18.26 -8.84 -8.37
N ALA A 353 17.69 -7.64 -8.27
CA ALA A 353 16.32 -7.48 -7.77
C ALA A 353 15.29 -8.07 -8.74
N GLY A 354 15.47 -7.84 -10.04
CA GLY A 354 14.61 -8.43 -11.07
C GLY A 354 14.65 -9.96 -11.05
N ARG A 355 15.83 -10.58 -10.89
CA ARG A 355 15.98 -12.03 -10.74
C ARG A 355 15.23 -12.52 -9.52
N ARG A 356 15.52 -11.99 -8.33
CA ARG A 356 14.87 -12.39 -7.08
C ARG A 356 13.37 -12.20 -7.12
N PHE A 357 12.90 -11.13 -7.75
CA PHE A 357 11.47 -10.91 -7.97
C PHE A 357 10.87 -12.05 -8.80
N ARG A 358 11.42 -12.38 -9.96
CA ARG A 358 10.89 -13.47 -10.80
C ARG A 358 10.98 -14.85 -10.13
N THR A 359 12.00 -15.09 -9.29
CA THR A 359 12.24 -16.39 -8.65
C THR A 359 11.73 -16.47 -7.21
N LEU A 360 11.05 -15.45 -6.68
CA LEU A 360 10.69 -15.38 -5.27
C LEU A 360 9.86 -16.60 -4.81
N HIS A 361 8.93 -17.05 -5.66
CA HIS A 361 8.11 -18.21 -5.35
C HIS A 361 8.97 -19.48 -5.13
N LEU A 362 9.99 -19.69 -5.96
CA LEU A 362 10.96 -20.79 -5.82
C LEU A 362 11.83 -20.66 -4.57
N GLU A 363 12.26 -19.44 -4.22
CA GLU A 363 13.01 -19.18 -2.97
C GLU A 363 12.19 -19.59 -1.74
N VAL A 364 10.90 -19.26 -1.72
CA VAL A 364 9.99 -19.62 -0.62
C VAL A 364 9.71 -21.12 -0.60
N ALA A 365 9.45 -21.76 -1.74
CA ALA A 365 9.28 -23.21 -1.81
C ALA A 365 10.52 -23.95 -1.29
N ARG A 366 11.73 -23.55 -1.71
CA ARG A 366 12.99 -24.14 -1.24
C ARG A 366 13.15 -24.02 0.28
N ARG A 367 12.74 -22.89 0.87
CA ARG A 367 12.78 -22.66 2.33
C ARG A 367 11.95 -23.70 3.11
N TYR A 368 10.85 -24.17 2.53
CA TYR A 368 9.90 -25.08 3.18
C TYR A 368 9.92 -26.50 2.60
N ALA A 369 10.81 -26.79 1.65
CA ALA A 369 10.89 -28.08 0.98
C ALA A 369 11.11 -29.25 1.95
N LYS A 370 11.98 -29.06 2.95
CA LYS A 370 12.35 -30.09 3.95
C LYS A 370 11.47 -30.08 5.21
N ILE A 371 10.42 -29.25 5.26
CA ILE A 371 9.54 -29.17 6.42
C ILE A 371 8.40 -30.18 6.24
N ALA A 372 8.40 -31.22 7.08
CA ALA A 372 7.37 -32.25 7.09
C ALA A 372 6.01 -31.71 7.56
N ASN A 373 6.00 -30.95 8.67
CA ASN A 373 4.80 -30.41 9.29
C ASN A 373 4.84 -28.88 9.29
N PRO A 374 4.34 -28.22 8.23
CA PRO A 374 4.36 -26.77 8.17
C PRO A 374 3.39 -26.13 9.17
N THR A 375 3.74 -24.95 9.66
CA THR A 375 2.87 -24.12 10.51
C THR A 375 1.90 -23.30 9.66
N VAL A 376 0.82 -22.80 10.28
CA VAL A 376 -0.12 -21.86 9.61
C VAL A 376 0.60 -20.62 9.05
N GLY A 377 1.64 -20.13 9.73
CA GLY A 377 2.44 -19.00 9.26
C GLY A 377 3.19 -19.32 7.97
N GLN A 378 3.84 -20.49 7.91
CA GLN A 378 4.55 -20.96 6.71
C GLN A 378 3.57 -21.24 5.56
N ALA A 379 2.39 -21.76 5.86
CA ALA A 379 1.33 -21.94 4.88
C ALA A 379 0.84 -20.62 4.28
N LEU A 380 0.70 -19.57 5.10
CA LEU A 380 0.36 -18.23 4.61
C LEU A 380 1.47 -17.65 3.71
N ASP A 381 2.74 -17.93 4.01
CA ASP A 381 3.84 -17.54 3.14
C ASP A 381 3.81 -18.28 1.79
N MET A 382 3.58 -19.60 1.79
CA MET A 382 3.43 -20.37 0.54
C MET A 382 2.20 -19.94 -0.26
N GLN A 383 1.12 -19.57 0.41
CA GLN A 383 -0.05 -19.00 -0.25
C GLN A 383 0.29 -17.70 -0.99
N MET A 384 1.07 -16.80 -0.38
CA MET A 384 1.52 -15.57 -1.04
C MET A 384 2.52 -15.86 -2.16
N ALA A 385 3.38 -16.87 -2.01
CA ALA A 385 4.27 -17.34 -3.06
C ALA A 385 3.49 -17.92 -4.26
N ALA A 386 2.45 -18.72 -4.03
CA ALA A 386 1.57 -19.24 -5.07
C ALA A 386 0.81 -18.12 -5.80
N MET A 387 0.32 -17.13 -5.04
CA MET A 387 -0.29 -15.92 -5.63
C MET A 387 0.72 -15.14 -6.48
N HIS A 388 1.96 -15.02 -6.02
CA HIS A 388 3.03 -14.34 -6.77
C HIS A 388 3.37 -15.08 -8.07
N MET A 389 3.53 -16.41 -8.00
CA MET A 389 3.72 -17.27 -9.16
C MET A 389 2.59 -17.10 -10.18
N LEU A 390 1.33 -17.19 -9.73
CA LEU A 390 0.17 -17.03 -10.62
C LEU A 390 0.17 -15.66 -11.29
N LEU A 391 0.40 -14.57 -10.54
CA LEU A 391 0.45 -13.23 -11.13
C LEU A 391 1.59 -13.02 -12.15
N LEU A 392 2.68 -13.78 -12.06
CA LEU A 392 3.77 -13.73 -13.05
C LEU A 392 3.40 -14.45 -14.36
N HIS A 393 2.63 -15.53 -14.29
CA HIS A 393 2.29 -16.37 -15.45
C HIS A 393 0.95 -15.98 -16.08
N VAL A 394 -0.04 -15.72 -15.23
CA VAL A 394 -1.40 -15.31 -15.58
C VAL A 394 -1.72 -14.02 -14.82
N PRO A 395 -1.45 -12.82 -15.40
CA PRO A 395 -1.48 -11.55 -14.66
C PRO A 395 -2.90 -11.08 -14.34
N LEU A 396 -3.69 -11.90 -13.62
CA LEU A 396 -5.08 -11.69 -13.25
C LEU A 396 -5.28 -10.42 -12.41
N ARG A 397 -6.50 -9.87 -12.44
CA ARG A 397 -6.86 -8.77 -11.52
C ARG A 397 -7.01 -9.34 -10.11
N ILE A 398 -6.72 -8.52 -9.10
CA ILE A 398 -6.83 -8.93 -7.68
C ILE A 398 -8.25 -9.38 -7.30
N ALA A 399 -9.28 -8.85 -7.96
CA ALA A 399 -10.65 -9.31 -7.78
C ALA A 399 -10.81 -10.79 -8.18
N ASN A 400 -10.32 -11.17 -9.35
CA ASN A 400 -10.36 -12.56 -9.83
C ASN A 400 -9.57 -13.50 -8.91
N LEU A 401 -8.39 -13.10 -8.43
CA LEU A 401 -7.64 -13.89 -7.45
C LEU A 401 -8.38 -14.03 -6.12
N SER A 402 -9.08 -12.99 -5.67
CA SER A 402 -9.80 -13.02 -4.39
C SER A 402 -11.01 -13.96 -4.41
N THR A 403 -11.60 -14.19 -5.58
CA THR A 403 -12.76 -15.07 -5.79
C THR A 403 -12.38 -16.40 -6.45
N MET A 404 -11.08 -16.65 -6.67
CA MET A 404 -10.61 -17.84 -7.37
C MET A 404 -10.96 -19.11 -6.61
N ASP A 405 -11.51 -20.06 -7.34
CA ASP A 405 -12.08 -21.30 -6.85
C ASP A 405 -11.60 -22.44 -7.76
N LEU A 406 -11.14 -23.54 -7.16
CA LEU A 406 -10.52 -24.67 -7.83
C LEU A 406 -11.50 -25.38 -8.76
N ASP A 407 -12.72 -25.61 -8.32
CA ASP A 407 -13.68 -26.42 -9.09
C ASP A 407 -14.26 -25.61 -10.25
N ARG A 408 -14.41 -24.30 -10.04
CA ARG A 408 -15.03 -23.41 -11.04
C ARG A 408 -14.03 -22.83 -12.05
N HIS A 409 -12.83 -22.48 -11.61
CA HIS A 409 -11.88 -21.70 -12.41
C HIS A 409 -10.65 -22.48 -12.83
N THR A 410 -10.50 -23.75 -12.43
CA THR A 410 -9.36 -24.57 -12.82
C THR A 410 -9.81 -25.86 -13.49
N THR A 411 -9.11 -26.25 -14.55
CA THR A 411 -9.30 -27.55 -15.19
C THR A 411 -7.98 -28.29 -15.20
N ARG A 412 -8.01 -29.54 -14.72
CA ARG A 412 -6.85 -30.43 -14.68
C ARG A 412 -6.75 -31.23 -15.97
N PRO A 413 -5.55 -31.67 -16.38
CA PRO A 413 -5.41 -32.64 -17.46
C PRO A 413 -6.27 -33.89 -17.22
N ALA A 414 -6.85 -34.42 -18.29
CA ALA A 414 -7.70 -35.61 -18.24
C ALA A 414 -6.93 -36.84 -17.70
N GLY A 415 -7.63 -37.69 -16.96
CA GLY A 415 -7.08 -38.95 -16.44
C GLY A 415 -6.02 -38.80 -15.33
N GLY A 416 -5.95 -37.64 -14.67
CA GLY A 416 -5.01 -37.42 -13.56
C GLY A 416 -3.54 -37.38 -13.98
N LYS A 417 -3.26 -37.28 -15.29
CA LYS A 417 -1.91 -37.17 -15.82
C LYS A 417 -1.24 -35.87 -15.36
N PRO A 418 0.07 -35.87 -15.10
CA PRO A 418 0.81 -34.63 -14.94
C PRO A 418 0.70 -33.81 -16.24
N GLY A 419 0.58 -32.50 -16.11
CA GLY A 419 0.43 -31.61 -17.25
C GLY A 419 -0.12 -30.25 -16.85
N PRO A 420 -0.18 -29.30 -17.80
CA PRO A 420 -0.55 -27.92 -17.54
C PRO A 420 -2.01 -27.81 -17.08
N TRP A 421 -2.25 -27.09 -15.98
CA TRP A 421 -3.61 -26.72 -15.58
C TRP A 421 -4.11 -25.53 -16.40
N ARG A 422 -5.40 -25.56 -16.75
CA ARG A 422 -6.10 -24.44 -17.36
C ARG A 422 -6.72 -23.56 -16.28
N ILE A 423 -6.59 -22.24 -16.44
CA ILE A 423 -7.24 -21.23 -15.61
C ILE A 423 -8.23 -20.46 -16.46
N ALA A 424 -9.52 -20.54 -16.11
CA ALA A 424 -10.58 -19.92 -16.88
C ALA A 424 -11.51 -19.08 -15.99
N PHE A 425 -12.02 -17.97 -16.54
CA PHE A 425 -13.06 -17.14 -15.92
C PHE A 425 -14.11 -16.78 -16.95
N GLU A 426 -15.37 -16.83 -16.54
CA GLU A 426 -16.50 -16.48 -17.41
C GLU A 426 -16.55 -14.96 -17.70
N PRO A 427 -17.15 -14.54 -18.82
CA PRO A 427 -17.30 -13.12 -19.17
C PRO A 427 -17.88 -12.26 -18.05
N SER A 428 -18.88 -12.78 -17.32
CA SER A 428 -19.56 -12.09 -16.21
C SER A 428 -18.63 -11.82 -15.01
N GLU A 429 -17.60 -12.65 -14.83
CA GLU A 429 -16.61 -12.53 -13.75
C GLU A 429 -15.45 -11.58 -14.13
N MET A 430 -15.41 -11.14 -15.39
CA MET A 430 -14.34 -10.33 -15.94
C MET A 430 -14.74 -8.86 -16.06
N LYS A 431 -13.79 -7.97 -15.74
CA LYS A 431 -14.02 -6.50 -15.76
C LYS A 431 -14.42 -5.98 -17.16
N ASN A 432 -13.93 -6.64 -18.20
CA ASN A 432 -14.13 -6.25 -19.60
C ASN A 432 -15.25 -7.05 -20.29
N GLY A 433 -15.95 -7.95 -19.59
CA GLY A 433 -17.00 -8.77 -20.19
C GLY A 433 -16.49 -9.79 -21.22
N ARG A 434 -15.19 -10.11 -21.22
CA ARG A 434 -14.59 -11.11 -22.12
C ARG A 434 -14.10 -12.30 -21.30
N PRO A 435 -14.23 -13.54 -21.80
CA PRO A 435 -13.75 -14.70 -21.09
C PRO A 435 -12.22 -14.62 -20.92
N TYR A 436 -11.72 -15.17 -19.82
CA TYR A 436 -10.29 -15.38 -19.63
C TYR A 436 -10.00 -16.86 -19.75
N ASP A 437 -8.94 -17.19 -20.49
CA ASP A 437 -8.51 -18.56 -20.68
C ASP A 437 -6.99 -18.59 -20.87
N ALA A 438 -6.31 -19.33 -20.01
CA ALA A 438 -4.87 -19.49 -20.04
C ALA A 438 -4.43 -20.86 -19.52
N LEU A 439 -3.35 -21.38 -20.09
CA LEU A 439 -2.65 -22.56 -19.56
C LEU A 439 -1.49 -22.11 -18.68
N LEU A 440 -1.34 -22.75 -17.52
CA LEU A 440 -0.12 -22.66 -16.72
C LEU A 440 0.98 -23.51 -17.35
N SER A 441 2.24 -23.16 -17.13
CA SER A 441 3.36 -24.07 -17.41
C SER A 441 3.31 -25.28 -16.47
N GLU A 442 4.04 -26.34 -16.81
CA GLU A 442 4.18 -27.51 -15.93
C GLU A 442 4.82 -27.14 -14.58
N GLU A 443 5.83 -26.28 -14.58
CA GLU A 443 6.49 -25.79 -13.37
C GLU A 443 5.53 -25.00 -12.47
N ALA A 444 4.74 -24.08 -13.06
CA ALA A 444 3.72 -23.31 -12.36
C ALA A 444 2.62 -24.22 -11.80
N THR A 445 2.24 -25.24 -12.58
CA THR A 445 1.26 -26.24 -12.16
C THR A 445 1.78 -27.06 -10.98
N ALA A 446 2.99 -27.59 -11.06
CA ALA A 446 3.62 -28.36 -9.98
C ALA A 446 3.72 -27.53 -8.70
N PHE A 447 4.06 -26.24 -8.81
CA PHE A 447 4.08 -25.33 -7.68
C PHE A 447 2.70 -25.15 -7.05
N LEU A 448 1.66 -24.95 -7.87
CA LEU A 448 0.29 -24.80 -7.39
C LEU A 448 -0.19 -26.08 -6.70
N VAL A 449 0.12 -27.24 -7.25
CA VAL A 449 -0.20 -28.55 -6.66
C VAL A 449 0.48 -28.74 -5.31
N ASP A 450 1.77 -28.43 -5.17
CA ASP A 450 2.49 -28.51 -3.88
C ASP A 450 1.86 -27.61 -2.81
N TYR A 451 1.54 -26.36 -3.19
CA TYR A 451 0.81 -25.45 -2.31
C TYR A 451 -0.53 -26.02 -1.85
N LEU A 452 -1.34 -26.52 -2.80
CA LEU A 452 -2.68 -27.05 -2.52
C LEU A 452 -2.65 -28.33 -1.69
N ALA A 453 -1.65 -29.19 -1.88
CA ALA A 453 -1.56 -30.45 -1.16
C ALA A 453 -1.04 -30.27 0.28
N ARG A 454 0.01 -29.47 0.47
CA ARG A 454 0.75 -29.43 1.76
C ARG A 454 0.39 -28.25 2.64
N PHE A 455 0.06 -27.10 2.06
CA PHE A 455 -0.06 -25.85 2.81
C PHE A 455 -1.50 -25.35 2.90
N HIS A 456 -2.27 -25.48 1.81
CA HIS A 456 -3.67 -25.05 1.77
C HIS A 456 -4.55 -25.67 2.87
N PRO A 457 -4.45 -26.98 3.22
CA PRO A 457 -5.30 -27.60 4.25
C PRO A 457 -5.20 -26.92 5.62
N LEU A 458 -4.01 -26.41 5.98
CA LEU A 458 -3.75 -25.71 7.24
C LEU A 458 -4.46 -24.35 7.33
N ILE A 459 -4.84 -23.76 6.19
CA ILE A 459 -5.45 -22.44 6.09
C ILE A 459 -6.97 -22.56 5.82
N ALA A 460 -7.36 -23.53 5.00
CA ALA A 460 -8.74 -23.72 4.56
C ALA A 460 -9.66 -24.23 5.67
N LYS A 461 -9.12 -24.81 6.77
CA LYS A 461 -9.91 -25.33 7.90
C LYS A 461 -11.02 -26.30 7.47
N GLY A 462 -10.71 -27.17 6.51
CA GLY A 462 -11.67 -28.13 5.94
C GLY A 462 -12.79 -27.51 5.11
N ARG A 463 -12.71 -26.22 4.76
CA ARG A 463 -13.72 -25.51 3.97
C ARG A 463 -13.21 -25.11 2.59
N GLY A 464 -13.89 -25.63 1.56
CA GLY A 464 -14.09 -24.99 0.26
C GLY A 464 -12.97 -25.11 -0.77
N ALA A 465 -13.38 -25.05 -2.04
CA ALA A 465 -12.53 -25.03 -3.24
C ALA A 465 -11.80 -23.69 -3.46
N THR A 466 -11.95 -22.70 -2.57
CA THR A 466 -11.28 -21.40 -2.71
C THR A 466 -9.75 -21.55 -2.67
N VAL A 467 -9.05 -20.92 -3.63
CA VAL A 467 -7.58 -21.04 -3.76
C VAL A 467 -6.83 -20.24 -2.68
N PHE A 468 -7.34 -19.07 -2.29
CA PHE A 468 -6.69 -18.15 -1.35
C PHE A 468 -7.51 -17.88 -0.07
N PRO A 469 -7.78 -18.90 0.77
CA PRO A 469 -8.63 -18.76 1.95
C PRO A 469 -7.98 -17.92 3.06
N SER A 470 -8.81 -17.42 3.96
CA SER A 470 -8.42 -16.80 5.23
C SER A 470 -8.15 -17.85 6.29
N SER A 471 -6.96 -17.84 6.92
CA SER A 471 -6.64 -18.74 8.04
C SER A 471 -7.57 -18.58 9.24
N ARG A 472 -8.31 -17.46 9.34
CA ARG A 472 -9.27 -17.26 10.42
C ARG A 472 -10.59 -17.98 10.16
N THR A 473 -11.11 -17.90 8.93
CA THR A 473 -12.50 -18.30 8.60
C THR A 473 -12.61 -19.46 7.61
N GLY A 474 -11.54 -19.80 6.89
CA GLY A 474 -11.55 -20.71 5.75
C GLY A 474 -12.18 -20.11 4.47
N LYS A 475 -12.76 -18.90 4.56
CA LYS A 475 -13.50 -18.26 3.45
C LYS A 475 -12.58 -17.42 2.55
N PRO A 476 -13.02 -17.07 1.32
CA PRO A 476 -12.34 -16.08 0.47
C PRO A 476 -11.98 -14.80 1.21
N LYS A 477 -10.80 -14.26 0.91
CA LYS A 477 -10.36 -12.96 1.43
C LYS A 477 -10.98 -11.84 0.60
N SER A 478 -11.32 -10.72 1.24
CA SER A 478 -11.62 -9.50 0.50
C SER A 478 -10.41 -9.05 -0.33
N THR A 479 -10.66 -8.38 -1.46
CA THR A 479 -9.62 -7.83 -2.34
C THR A 479 -8.62 -6.95 -1.59
N VAL A 480 -9.11 -6.13 -0.65
CA VAL A 480 -8.29 -5.24 0.18
C VAL A 480 -7.36 -6.05 1.09
N SER A 481 -7.90 -7.07 1.77
CA SER A 481 -7.11 -7.90 2.69
C SER A 481 -6.04 -8.70 1.95
N LEU A 482 -6.39 -9.33 0.83
CA LEU A 482 -5.48 -10.11 0.01
C LEU A 482 -4.38 -9.22 -0.59
N SER A 483 -4.74 -8.06 -1.16
CA SER A 483 -3.77 -7.09 -1.69
C SER A 483 -2.80 -6.58 -0.64
N LYS A 484 -3.29 -6.29 0.58
CA LYS A 484 -2.45 -5.85 1.70
C LYS A 484 -1.50 -6.94 2.18
N GLN A 485 -1.95 -8.18 2.28
CA GLN A 485 -1.11 -9.33 2.65
C GLN A 485 -0.02 -9.55 1.60
N TYR A 486 -0.39 -9.56 0.32
CA TYR A 486 0.55 -9.71 -0.78
C TYR A 486 1.60 -8.58 -0.83
N SER A 487 1.18 -7.32 -0.70
CA SER A 487 2.10 -6.18 -0.68
C SER A 487 3.02 -6.24 0.54
N GLY A 488 2.51 -6.68 1.70
CA GLY A 488 3.31 -6.90 2.90
C GLY A 488 4.33 -8.03 2.74
N PHE A 489 3.94 -9.12 2.07
CA PHE A 489 4.82 -10.22 1.71
C PHE A 489 5.98 -9.77 0.81
N LEU A 490 5.71 -9.06 -0.30
CA LEU A 490 6.78 -8.53 -1.16
C LEU A 490 7.67 -7.51 -0.45
N ALA A 491 7.08 -6.67 0.41
CA ALA A 491 7.85 -5.72 1.21
C ALA A 491 8.78 -6.42 2.20
N ARG A 492 8.36 -7.56 2.76
CA ARG A 492 9.18 -8.36 3.67
C ARG A 492 10.29 -9.11 2.93
N GLU A 493 9.97 -9.80 1.85
CA GLU A 493 10.92 -10.67 1.15
C GLU A 493 11.91 -9.91 0.25
N LEU A 494 11.45 -8.82 -0.38
CA LEU A 494 12.22 -8.08 -1.39
C LEU A 494 12.47 -6.62 -1.02
N GLY A 495 11.87 -6.10 0.05
CA GLY A 495 11.93 -4.68 0.38
C GLY A 495 11.12 -3.80 -0.57
N LEU A 496 10.26 -4.40 -1.40
CA LEU A 496 9.55 -3.72 -2.48
C LEU A 496 8.10 -3.41 -2.10
N GLN A 497 7.69 -2.16 -2.31
CA GLN A 497 6.31 -1.71 -2.10
C GLN A 497 5.48 -1.90 -3.38
N VAL A 498 5.27 -3.16 -3.76
CA VAL A 498 4.60 -3.58 -5.00
C VAL A 498 3.25 -4.19 -4.65
N ASN A 499 2.22 -3.86 -5.43
CA ASN A 499 0.87 -4.42 -5.29
C ASN A 499 0.51 -5.25 -6.54
N PRO A 500 -0.58 -6.02 -6.54
CA PRO A 500 -0.97 -6.84 -7.69
C PRO A 500 -1.18 -6.05 -9.00
N HIS A 501 -1.68 -4.82 -8.92
CA HIS A 501 -1.82 -3.96 -10.12
C HIS A 501 -0.46 -3.58 -10.71
N LEU A 502 0.55 -3.39 -9.86
CA LEU A 502 1.89 -3.06 -10.29
C LEU A 502 2.60 -4.27 -10.92
N LEU A 503 2.26 -5.51 -10.53
CA LEU A 503 2.73 -6.70 -11.27
C LEU A 503 2.22 -6.73 -12.71
N ARG A 504 0.97 -6.34 -12.92
CA ARG A 504 0.42 -6.22 -14.29
C ARG A 504 1.18 -5.18 -15.11
N HIS A 505 1.61 -4.09 -14.47
CA HIS A 505 2.50 -3.11 -15.12
C HIS A 505 3.89 -3.67 -15.39
N TYR A 506 4.46 -4.45 -14.46
CA TYR A 506 5.72 -5.15 -14.67
C TYR A 506 5.66 -6.09 -15.87
N ALA A 507 4.60 -6.91 -15.98
CA ALA A 507 4.42 -7.81 -17.13
C ALA A 507 4.40 -7.04 -18.45
N GLY A 508 3.68 -5.91 -18.51
CA GLY A 508 3.68 -5.07 -19.72
C GLY A 508 5.00 -4.39 -20.04
N MET A 509 5.75 -3.94 -19.02
CA MET A 509 7.09 -3.40 -19.23
C MET A 509 8.06 -4.49 -19.71
N ALA A 510 8.11 -5.63 -19.04
CA ALA A 510 8.98 -6.74 -19.42
C ALA A 510 8.67 -7.27 -20.83
N TRP A 511 7.39 -7.32 -21.21
CA TRP A 511 6.96 -7.68 -22.55
C TRP A 511 7.50 -6.70 -23.60
N LEU A 512 7.30 -5.39 -23.41
CA LEU A 512 7.74 -4.37 -24.37
C LEU A 512 9.26 -4.15 -24.35
N ASP A 513 9.93 -4.40 -23.23
CA ASP A 513 11.41 -4.40 -23.17
C ASP A 513 11.98 -5.53 -24.04
N ALA A 514 11.34 -6.70 -24.06
CA ALA A 514 11.74 -7.84 -24.88
C ALA A 514 11.28 -7.71 -26.34
N MET A 515 10.06 -7.20 -26.56
CA MET A 515 9.41 -7.09 -27.86
C MET A 515 8.80 -5.69 -28.04
N PRO A 516 9.62 -4.66 -28.35
CA PRO A 516 9.10 -3.31 -28.55
C PRO A 516 8.08 -3.24 -29.68
N GLY A 517 7.01 -2.46 -29.49
CA GLY A 517 5.93 -2.30 -30.47
C GLY A 517 4.83 -3.39 -30.44
N GLU A 518 5.01 -4.50 -29.70
CA GLU A 518 4.05 -5.62 -29.65
C GLU A 518 2.84 -5.35 -28.72
N TYR A 519 2.15 -4.23 -28.96
CA TYR A 519 1.02 -3.76 -28.17
C TYR A 519 -0.22 -4.66 -28.28
N GLN A 520 -0.43 -5.32 -29.42
CA GLN A 520 -1.56 -6.21 -29.62
C GLN A 520 -1.44 -7.48 -28.77
N GLY A 521 -0.26 -8.11 -28.76
CA GLY A 521 0.05 -9.24 -27.89
C GLY A 521 -0.10 -8.88 -26.42
N LEU A 522 0.43 -7.72 -26.02
CA LEU A 522 0.28 -7.21 -24.66
C LEU A 522 -1.19 -6.95 -24.27
N ALA A 523 -1.99 -6.38 -25.17
CA ALA A 523 -3.41 -6.15 -24.93
C ALA A 523 -4.17 -7.45 -24.69
N LYS A 524 -3.85 -8.52 -25.43
CA LYS A 524 -4.40 -9.87 -25.21
C LYS A 524 -3.96 -10.44 -23.86
N LEU A 525 -2.66 -10.41 -23.55
CA LEU A 525 -2.10 -10.90 -22.27
C LEU A 525 -2.74 -10.22 -21.05
N LEU A 526 -2.95 -8.91 -21.11
CA LEU A 526 -3.56 -8.15 -20.02
C LEU A 526 -5.09 -8.13 -20.05
N GLY A 527 -5.74 -8.63 -21.11
CA GLY A 527 -7.19 -8.56 -21.28
C GLY A 527 -7.69 -7.11 -21.33
N HIS A 528 -7.03 -6.26 -22.12
CA HIS A 528 -7.49 -4.92 -22.44
C HIS A 528 -8.45 -4.97 -23.63
N ALA A 529 -9.55 -4.22 -23.56
CA ALA A 529 -10.56 -4.22 -24.63
C ALA A 529 -10.06 -3.50 -25.89
N SER A 530 -9.18 -2.51 -25.73
CA SER A 530 -8.64 -1.66 -26.79
C SER A 530 -7.11 -1.61 -26.73
N THR A 531 -6.46 -1.86 -27.87
CA THR A 531 -5.01 -1.72 -28.04
C THR A 531 -4.56 -0.28 -27.83
N ARG A 532 -5.37 0.70 -28.27
CA ARG A 532 -5.10 2.14 -28.07
C ARG A 532 -4.96 2.49 -26.60
N THR A 533 -5.73 1.84 -25.72
CA THR A 533 -5.58 2.01 -24.27
C THR A 533 -4.22 1.47 -23.81
N THR A 534 -3.83 0.27 -24.26
CA THR A 534 -2.52 -0.32 -23.94
C THR A 534 -1.38 0.58 -24.42
N GLU A 535 -1.40 0.99 -25.68
CA GLU A 535 -0.42 1.89 -26.28
C GLU A 535 -0.31 3.18 -25.44
N ALA A 536 -1.41 3.92 -25.26
CA ALA A 536 -1.41 5.14 -24.46
C ALA A 536 -0.90 4.96 -23.03
N PHE A 537 -0.99 3.77 -22.42
CA PHE A 537 -0.43 3.52 -21.09
C PHE A 537 1.08 3.24 -21.09
N TYR A 538 1.61 2.65 -22.17
CA TYR A 538 2.96 2.09 -22.22
C TYR A 538 3.91 2.76 -23.23
N THR A 539 3.47 3.62 -24.15
CA THR A 539 4.35 4.32 -25.12
C THR A 539 5.54 5.02 -24.46
N GLY A 540 5.36 5.57 -23.26
CA GLY A 540 6.45 6.21 -22.51
C GLY A 540 7.46 5.27 -21.83
N ALA A 541 7.18 3.96 -21.78
CA ALA A 541 8.05 2.97 -21.15
C ALA A 541 9.22 2.56 -22.08
N GLU A 542 9.02 2.61 -23.39
CA GLU A 542 10.01 2.20 -24.38
C GLU A 542 11.13 3.22 -24.61
N ALA A 543 10.97 4.47 -24.12
CA ALA A 543 11.96 5.53 -24.33
C ALA A 543 13.38 5.12 -23.88
N LYS A 544 13.49 4.37 -22.77
CA LYS A 544 14.77 3.86 -22.29
C LYS A 544 15.35 2.80 -23.23
N THR A 545 14.52 1.87 -23.69
CA THR A 545 14.91 0.79 -24.60
C THR A 545 15.31 1.34 -25.97
N ALA A 546 14.57 2.33 -26.48
CA ALA A 546 14.92 3.07 -27.69
C ALA A 546 16.26 3.80 -27.54
N GLN A 547 16.49 4.49 -26.42
CA GLN A 547 17.76 5.16 -26.14
C GLN A 547 18.93 4.17 -26.06
N SER A 548 18.77 3.03 -25.38
CA SER A 548 19.82 2.01 -25.29
C SER A 548 20.12 1.37 -26.65
N ARG A 549 19.11 1.15 -27.49
CA ARG A 549 19.32 0.70 -28.89
C ARG A 549 20.07 1.71 -29.72
N TRP A 550 19.70 3.00 -29.61
CA TRP A 550 20.44 4.09 -30.26
C TRP A 550 21.90 4.13 -29.82
N GLN A 551 22.17 4.03 -28.51
CA GLN A 551 23.53 3.99 -27.97
C GLN A 551 24.34 2.84 -28.54
N HIS A 552 23.78 1.63 -28.57
CA HIS A 552 24.46 0.47 -29.14
C HIS A 552 24.74 0.62 -30.65
N LEU A 553 23.79 1.17 -31.41
CA LEU A 553 24.00 1.45 -32.84
C LEU A 553 25.12 2.47 -33.05
N LEU A 554 25.08 3.57 -32.30
CA LEU A 554 26.10 4.61 -32.35
C LEU A 554 27.48 4.09 -31.95
N GLU A 555 27.58 3.26 -30.91
CA GLU A 555 28.82 2.61 -30.49
C GLU A 555 29.39 1.72 -31.62
N GLY A 556 28.53 0.96 -32.30
CA GLY A 556 28.93 0.17 -33.47
C GLY A 556 29.51 1.04 -34.61
N MET A 557 28.81 2.11 -34.96
CA MET A 557 29.27 3.06 -35.98
C MET A 557 30.62 3.71 -35.60
N ILE A 558 30.78 4.09 -34.33
CA ILE A 558 32.04 4.67 -33.81
C ILE A 558 33.19 3.67 -33.91
N GLU A 559 32.97 2.39 -33.60
CA GLU A 559 34.02 1.37 -33.71
C GLU A 559 34.42 1.09 -35.16
N GLU A 560 33.48 1.11 -36.10
CA GLU A 560 33.76 1.02 -37.54
C GLU A 560 34.60 2.21 -38.03
N ASP A 561 34.24 3.44 -37.64
CA ASP A 561 35.00 4.66 -37.98
C ASP A 561 36.41 4.63 -37.38
N LYS A 562 36.58 4.21 -36.12
CA LYS A 562 37.90 4.05 -35.49
C LYS A 562 38.76 3.04 -36.24
N ALA A 563 38.19 1.91 -36.66
CA ALA A 563 38.89 0.89 -37.42
C ALA A 563 39.34 1.41 -38.79
N ALA A 564 38.50 2.20 -39.47
CA ALA A 564 38.83 2.84 -40.75
C ALA A 564 39.97 3.87 -40.59
N MET A 565 39.89 4.75 -39.58
CA MET A 565 40.93 5.74 -39.28
C MET A 565 42.29 5.08 -38.98
N THR A 566 42.29 3.95 -38.29
CA THR A 566 43.51 3.20 -37.95
C THR A 566 44.15 2.54 -39.18
N LYS A 567 43.34 2.07 -40.13
CA LYS A 567 43.84 1.53 -41.41
C LYS A 567 44.46 2.62 -42.29
N THR A 568 43.83 3.79 -42.40
CA THR A 568 44.36 4.93 -43.16
C THR A 568 45.69 5.43 -42.60
N ARG A 569 45.86 5.42 -41.27
CA ARG A 569 47.11 5.78 -40.58
C ARG A 569 48.26 4.77 -40.72
N ARG A 570 47.98 3.54 -41.15
CA ARG A 570 48.99 2.51 -41.44
C ARG A 570 49.36 2.44 -42.92
N ALA A 571 48.52 3.02 -43.79
CA ALA A 571 48.74 3.07 -45.23
C ALA A 571 49.43 4.37 -45.68
N ALA A 572 49.39 5.42 -44.84
CA ALA A 572 50.27 6.58 -44.88
C ALA A 572 51.50 6.32 -44.01
#